data_AF-A0A150KKG3-F1
#
_entry.id   AF-A0A150KKG3-F1
#
_cell.length_a   1.000
_cell.length_b   1.000
_cell.length_c   1.000
_cell.angle_alpha   90.00
_cell.angle_beta   90.00
_cell.angle_gamma   90.00
#
_symmetry.space_group_name_H-M   'P 1'
#
loop_
_entity.id
_entity.type
_entity.pdbx_description
1 polymer ?
#
loop_
_entity_poly.entity_id
_entity_poly.type
_entity_poly.pdbx_seq_one_letter_code
_entity_poly.pdbx_strand_id
1 'polypeptide(L)'
;MDFLQQIKKGVGNEEVAAFLVHGMKSFFPEKDFKKIVFKQVNNTLFQFQEVEVEGEEDDNEKYAYIYMRVKEKLILRGEVLLYDLSPYLGELSITVEHLIYIIFLDFIKNIQANGNTVTMQENVVSKLKH
;
A
#
# COMPACT_ATOMS: atom_id res chain seq x y z
N MET A 1 15.10 -5.43 -8.51
CA MET A 1 15.97 -5.38 -7.31
C MET A 1 15.07 -5.49 -6.10
N ASP A 2 15.43 -6.30 -5.09
CA ASP A 2 14.61 -6.60 -3.90
C ASP A 2 14.78 -5.49 -2.84
N PHE A 3 13.68 -4.80 -2.50
CA PHE A 3 13.65 -3.71 -1.50
C PHE A 3 14.23 -4.13 -0.14
N LEU A 4 14.01 -5.38 0.27
CA LEU A 4 14.54 -5.91 1.53
C LEU A 4 16.07 -6.07 1.52
N GLN A 5 16.67 -6.21 0.34
CA GLN A 5 18.13 -6.27 0.20
C GLN A 5 18.77 -4.88 0.23
N GLN A 6 18.03 -3.85 -0.20
CA GLN A 6 18.47 -2.45 -0.18
C GLN A 6 18.53 -1.90 1.25
N ILE A 7 17.48 -2.08 2.05
CA ILE A 7 17.48 -1.62 3.45
C ILE A 7 18.62 -2.26 4.26
N LYS A 8 18.87 -3.57 4.07
CA LYS A 8 19.97 -4.27 4.76
C LYS A 8 21.36 -3.74 4.42
N LYS A 9 21.53 -3.07 3.28
CA LYS A 9 22.81 -2.49 2.84
C LYS A 9 23.02 -1.04 3.31
N GLY A 10 22.06 -0.45 4.04
CA GLY A 10 22.17 0.92 4.54
C GLY A 10 21.83 1.97 3.48
N VAL A 11 20.69 1.80 2.82
CA VAL A 11 20.17 2.76 1.85
C VAL A 11 19.66 4.02 2.55
N GLY A 12 19.78 5.17 1.88
CA GLY A 12 19.35 6.46 2.40
C GLY A 12 17.85 6.54 2.67
N ASN A 13 17.46 7.28 3.71
CA ASN A 13 16.06 7.46 4.10
C ASN A 13 15.18 7.97 2.94
N GLU A 14 15.74 8.78 2.04
CA GLU A 14 15.05 9.28 0.84
C GLU A 14 14.54 8.16 -0.09
N GLU A 15 15.37 7.16 -0.36
CA GLU A 15 15.00 6.05 -1.24
C GLU A 15 13.93 5.16 -0.58
N VAL A 16 14.04 4.95 0.74
CA VAL A 16 13.05 4.19 1.50
C VAL A 16 11.71 4.92 1.50
N ALA A 17 11.72 6.23 1.74
CA ALA A 17 10.52 7.05 1.66
C ALA A 17 9.91 7.02 0.26
N ALA A 18 10.71 7.15 -0.80
CA ALA A 18 10.24 7.09 -2.18
C ALA A 18 9.54 5.75 -2.50
N PHE A 19 10.07 4.64 -2.00
CA PHE A 19 9.42 3.33 -2.12
C PHE A 19 8.06 3.31 -1.42
N LEU A 20 7.98 3.84 -0.20
CA LEU A 20 6.71 3.88 0.55
C LEU A 20 5.68 4.80 -0.12
N VAL A 21 6.09 5.96 -0.62
CA VAL A 21 5.23 6.88 -1.37
C VAL A 21 4.70 6.21 -2.65
N HIS A 22 5.56 5.50 -3.37
CA HIS A 22 5.14 4.74 -4.54
C HIS A 22 4.17 3.61 -4.18
N GLY A 23 4.46 2.87 -3.11
CA GLY A 23 3.61 1.81 -2.58
C GLY A 23 2.23 2.31 -2.19
N MET A 24 2.14 3.44 -1.48
CA MET A 24 0.88 4.07 -1.11
C MET A 24 0.04 4.40 -2.35
N LYS A 25 0.61 5.07 -3.35
CA LYS A 25 -0.13 5.45 -4.58
C LYS A 25 -0.58 4.25 -5.41
N SER A 26 0.19 3.16 -5.37
CA SER A 26 -0.05 1.97 -6.19
C SER A 26 -1.10 1.04 -5.58
N PHE A 27 -1.00 0.81 -4.27
CA PHE A 27 -1.82 -0.17 -3.56
C PHE A 27 -3.01 0.44 -2.82
N PHE A 28 -2.98 1.73 -2.53
CA PHE A 28 -4.04 2.47 -1.83
C PHE A 28 -4.48 3.69 -2.66
N PRO A 29 -5.04 3.50 -3.87
CA PRO A 29 -5.59 4.61 -4.62
C PRO A 29 -6.79 5.20 -3.88
N GLU A 30 -6.86 6.53 -3.81
CA GLU A 30 -8.08 7.23 -3.40
C GLU A 30 -9.18 6.87 -4.40
N LYS A 31 -10.20 6.13 -3.94
CA LYS A 31 -11.33 5.72 -4.80
C LYS A 31 -12.27 6.91 -4.98
N ASP A 32 -11.93 7.83 -5.89
CA ASP A 32 -12.83 8.90 -6.30
C ASP A 32 -13.86 8.37 -7.31
N PHE A 33 -15.05 7.99 -6.85
CA PHE A 33 -16.16 7.66 -7.74
C PHE A 33 -16.95 8.92 -8.08
N LYS A 34 -16.76 9.45 -9.30
CA LYS A 34 -17.59 10.52 -9.85
C LYS A 34 -18.82 9.94 -10.53
N LYS A 35 -19.99 10.07 -9.89
CA LYS A 35 -21.28 9.70 -10.50
C LYS A 35 -21.90 10.94 -11.12
N ILE A 36 -22.19 10.89 -12.42
CA ILE A 36 -22.96 11.93 -13.09
C ILE A 36 -24.43 11.66 -12.79
N VAL A 37 -25.04 12.48 -11.94
CA VAL A 37 -26.46 12.36 -11.59
C VAL A 37 -27.28 13.36 -12.41
N PHE A 38 -28.40 12.88 -12.95
CA PHE A 38 -29.40 13.73 -13.61
C PHE A 38 -30.28 14.37 -12.54
N LYS A 39 -30.10 15.67 -12.29
CA LYS A 39 -30.96 16.41 -11.36
C LYS A 39 -32.00 17.22 -12.15
N GLN A 40 -33.27 16.97 -11.89
CA GLN A 40 -34.36 17.73 -12.48
C GLN A 40 -34.44 19.11 -11.82
N VAL A 41 -34.27 20.17 -12.61
CA VAL A 41 -34.33 21.56 -12.16
C VAL A 41 -35.76 22.12 -12.32
N ASN A 42 -36.51 21.66 -13.32
CA ASN A 42 -37.94 21.96 -13.50
C ASN A 42 -38.64 20.85 -14.35
N ASN A 43 -39.95 20.94 -14.59
CA ASN A 43 -40.73 19.91 -15.32
C ASN A 43 -40.16 19.49 -16.69
N THR A 44 -39.38 20.35 -17.35
CA THR A 44 -38.76 20.08 -18.66
C THR A 44 -37.24 20.26 -18.70
N LEU A 45 -36.61 20.70 -17.61
CA LEU A 45 -35.17 21.01 -17.58
C LEU A 45 -34.44 20.08 -16.62
N PHE A 46 -33.41 19.41 -17.14
CA PHE A 46 -32.54 18.55 -16.38
C PHE A 46 -31.09 19.03 -16.51
N GLN A 47 -30.35 18.97 -15.40
CA GLN A 47 -28.94 19.36 -15.34
C GLN A 47 -28.10 18.17 -14.87
N PHE A 48 -26.96 17.98 -15.53
CA PHE A 48 -25.93 17.05 -15.10
C PHE A 48 -25.18 17.65 -13.91
N GLN A 49 -25.15 16.93 -12.79
CA GLN A 49 -24.35 17.29 -11.63
C GLN A 49 -23.37 16.15 -11.34
N GLU A 50 -22.08 16.48 -11.30
CA GLU A 50 -21.06 15.59 -10.75
C GLU A 50 -21.26 15.56 -9.23
N VAL A 51 -21.58 14.40 -8.70
CA VAL A 51 -21.66 14.15 -7.26
C VAL A 51 -20.53 13.20 -6.92
N GLU A 52 -19.70 13.60 -5.97
CA GLU A 52 -18.75 12.70 -5.30
C GLU A 52 -19.60 11.76 -4.44
N VAL A 53 -19.64 10.49 -4.82
CA VAL A 53 -20.36 9.45 -4.08
C VAL A 53 -19.29 8.52 -3.52
N GLU A 54 -19.35 8.22 -2.22
CA GLU A 54 -18.58 7.10 -1.67
C GLU A 54 -18.98 5.83 -2.43
N GLY A 55 -18.00 5.17 -3.06
CA GLY A 55 -18.24 4.10 -4.02
C GLY A 55 -19.17 3.01 -3.50
N GLU A 56 -20.11 2.60 -4.32
CA GLU A 56 -20.76 1.29 -4.16
C GLU A 56 -19.62 0.24 -4.19
N GLU A 57 -19.40 -0.46 -3.08
CA GLU A 57 -18.43 -1.57 -3.01
C GLU A 57 -18.79 -2.55 -4.14
N ASP A 58 -17.83 -2.83 -5.02
CA ASP A 58 -18.01 -3.86 -6.04
C ASP A 58 -18.18 -5.19 -5.31
N ASP A 59 -19.42 -5.68 -5.22
CA ASP A 59 -19.83 -6.89 -4.48
C ASP A 59 -19.03 -8.17 -4.88
N ASN A 60 -18.20 -8.09 -5.93
CA ASN A 60 -17.34 -9.18 -6.39
C ASN A 60 -15.87 -9.08 -5.93
N GLU A 61 -15.45 -8.02 -5.23
CA GLU A 61 -14.09 -7.91 -4.69
C GLU A 61 -13.90 -8.90 -3.52
N LYS A 62 -12.99 -9.87 -3.69
CA LYS A 62 -12.67 -10.86 -2.64
C LYS A 62 -11.64 -10.28 -1.68
N TYR A 63 -12.07 -9.95 -0.48
CA TYR A 63 -11.21 -9.51 0.60
C TYR A 63 -10.62 -10.69 1.39
N ALA A 64 -9.35 -10.56 1.78
CA ALA A 64 -8.69 -11.49 2.70
C ALA A 64 -8.03 -10.69 3.82
N TYR A 65 -8.27 -11.10 5.06
CA TYR A 65 -7.72 -10.46 6.25
C TYR A 65 -6.51 -11.25 6.76
N ILE A 66 -5.42 -10.54 7.06
CA ILE A 66 -4.23 -11.11 7.69
C ILE A 66 -4.21 -10.69 9.15
N TYR A 67 -4.34 -11.68 10.05
CA TYR A 67 -4.15 -11.49 11.48
C TYR A 67 -2.77 -12.01 11.87
N MET A 68 -1.95 -11.16 12.50
CA MET A 68 -0.61 -11.54 12.95
C MET A 68 -0.34 -11.08 14.37
N ARG A 69 0.44 -11.86 15.12
CA ARG A 69 0.95 -11.48 16.44
C ARG A 69 2.38 -10.99 16.28
N VAL A 70 2.63 -9.75 16.69
CA VAL A 70 3.95 -9.13 16.62
C VAL A 70 4.34 -8.66 18.01
N LYS A 71 5.63 -8.77 18.35
CA LYS A 71 6.14 -8.18 19.60
C LYS A 71 6.06 -6.67 19.50
N GLU A 72 5.52 -6.02 20.52
CA GLU A 72 5.38 -4.56 20.61
C GLU A 72 6.69 -3.81 20.29
N LYS A 73 7.83 -4.30 20.79
CA LYS A 73 9.16 -3.74 20.49
C LYS A 73 9.44 -3.61 18.98
N LEU A 74 8.90 -4.50 18.14
CA LEU A 74 9.07 -4.42 16.69
C LEU A 74 8.13 -3.37 16.07
N ILE A 75 6.92 -3.22 16.61
CA ILE A 75 5.97 -2.19 16.19
C ILE A 75 6.57 -0.81 16.47
N LEU A 76 7.05 -0.58 17.70
CA LEU A 76 7.69 0.68 18.10
C LEU A 76 8.91 1.01 17.23
N ARG A 77 9.68 0.01 16.80
CA ARG A 77 10.80 0.23 15.86
C ARG A 77 10.31 0.66 14.49
N GLY A 78 9.19 0.13 14.03
CA GLY A 78 8.53 0.58 12.80
C GLY A 78 8.07 2.03 12.91
N GLU A 79 7.50 2.43 14.04
CA GLU A 79 7.11 3.82 14.28
C GLU A 79 8.29 4.78 14.28
N VAL A 80 9.39 4.42 14.96
CA VAL A 80 10.63 5.22 14.94
C VAL A 80 11.16 5.35 13.51
N LEU A 81 11.16 4.27 12.73
CA LEU A 81 11.56 4.34 11.32
C LEU A 81 10.66 5.30 10.54
N LEU A 82 9.34 5.20 10.68
CA LEU A 82 8.40 6.08 9.97
C LEU A 82 8.56 7.54 10.40
N TYR A 83 8.86 7.79 11.67
CA TYR A 83 9.20 9.12 12.18
C TYR A 83 10.47 9.66 11.50
N ASP A 84 11.52 8.86 11.36
CA ASP A 84 12.76 9.24 10.68
C ASP A 84 12.55 9.50 9.18
N LEU A 85 11.57 8.82 8.56
CA LEU A 85 11.21 9.01 7.16
C LEU A 85 10.25 10.18 6.94
N SER A 86 9.55 10.65 7.99
CA SER A 86 8.53 11.69 7.90
C SER A 86 8.92 12.95 7.11
N PRO A 87 10.18 13.46 7.16
CA PRO A 87 10.57 14.63 6.37
C PRO A 87 10.46 14.41 4.85
N TYR A 88 10.49 13.16 4.41
CA TYR A 88 10.50 12.75 3.00
C TYR A 88 9.13 12.22 2.52
N LEU A 89 8.17 12.03 3.42
CA LEU A 89 6.84 11.49 3.10
C LEU A 89 5.86 12.57 2.59
N GLY A 90 6.21 13.85 2.75
CA GLY A 90 5.35 14.97 2.37
C GLY A 90 4.08 15.00 3.24
N GLU A 91 2.91 15.04 2.61
CA GLU A 91 1.61 15.07 3.29
C GLU A 91 1.05 13.66 3.59
N LEU A 92 1.75 12.60 3.19
CA LEU A 92 1.27 11.23 3.37
C LEU A 92 1.46 10.76 4.81
N SER A 93 0.36 10.38 5.45
CA SER A 93 0.38 9.70 6.75
C SER A 93 0.49 8.18 6.55
N ILE A 94 1.69 7.63 6.76
CA ILE A 94 1.95 6.20 6.65
C ILE A 94 2.04 5.58 8.04
N THR A 95 1.26 4.53 8.29
CA THR A 95 1.30 3.76 9.54
C THR A 95 2.11 2.47 9.40
N VAL A 96 2.38 1.78 10.51
CA VAL A 96 3.10 0.49 10.52
C VAL A 96 2.33 -0.58 9.74
N GLU A 97 1.01 -0.55 9.76
CA GLU A 97 0.15 -1.45 8.98
C GLU A 97 0.34 -1.21 7.49
N HIS A 98 0.32 0.05 7.04
CA HIS A 98 0.59 0.40 5.65
C HIS A 98 1.97 -0.07 5.21
N LEU A 99 2.98 0.14 6.04
CA LEU A 99 4.34 -0.36 5.80
C LEU A 99 4.36 -1.89 5.59
N ILE A 100 3.73 -2.65 6.48
CA ILE A 100 3.65 -4.12 6.37
C ILE A 100 2.92 -4.52 5.09
N TYR A 101 1.80 -3.85 4.78
CA TYR A 101 0.98 -4.15 3.63
C TYR A 101 1.71 -3.88 2.30
N ILE A 102 2.37 -2.73 2.18
CA ILE A 102 3.18 -2.37 1.01
C ILE A 102 4.28 -3.41 0.79
N ILE A 103 5.03 -3.77 1.84
CA ILE A 103 6.10 -4.77 1.74
C ILE A 103 5.53 -6.13 1.32
N PHE A 104 4.40 -6.53 1.91
CA PHE A 104 3.76 -7.79 1.57
C PHE A 104 3.27 -7.83 0.12
N LEU A 105 2.56 -6.80 -0.33
CA LEU A 105 2.05 -6.73 -1.70
C LEU A 105 3.17 -6.61 -2.72
N ASP A 106 4.23 -5.85 -2.45
CA ASP A 106 5.41 -5.79 -3.30
C ASP A 106 6.05 -7.18 -3.45
N PHE A 107 6.15 -7.93 -2.34
CA PHE A 107 6.62 -9.31 -2.37
C PHE A 107 5.72 -10.22 -3.23
N ILE A 108 4.39 -10.15 -3.06
CA ILE A 108 3.45 -10.93 -3.88
C ILE A 108 3.56 -10.56 -5.37
N LYS A 109 3.64 -9.26 -5.69
CA LYS A 109 3.81 -8.76 -7.05
C LYS A 109 5.10 -9.26 -7.67
N ASN A 110 6.19 -9.28 -6.89
CA ASN A 110 7.48 -9.80 -7.31
C ASN A 110 7.41 -11.31 -7.62
N ILE A 111 6.70 -12.10 -6.80
CA ILE A 111 6.44 -13.53 -7.09
C ILE A 111 5.62 -13.69 -8.38
N GLN A 112 4.57 -12.90 -8.58
CA GLN A 112 3.74 -12.97 -9.77
C GLN A 112 4.54 -12.65 -11.05
N ALA A 113 5.42 -11.65 -10.99
CA ALA A 113 6.22 -11.22 -12.13
C ALA A 113 7.36 -12.20 -12.48
N ASN A 114 8.07 -12.73 -11.47
CA ASN A 114 9.27 -13.55 -11.68
C ASN A 114 9.02 -15.07 -11.53
N GLY A 115 7.76 -15.45 -11.27
CA GLY A 115 7.37 -16.82 -10.93
C GLY A 115 7.88 -17.27 -9.56
N ASN A 116 7.37 -18.42 -9.08
CA ASN A 116 7.85 -19.07 -7.87
C ASN A 116 9.15 -19.84 -8.15
N THR A 117 10.21 -19.11 -8.50
CA THR A 117 11.52 -19.68 -8.83
C THR A 117 12.20 -20.26 -7.58
N VAL A 118 12.99 -21.33 -7.76
CA VAL A 118 13.71 -22.02 -6.67
C VAL A 118 14.60 -21.05 -5.89
N THR A 119 15.24 -20.10 -6.58
CA THR A 119 16.04 -19.03 -5.99
C THR A 119 15.24 -18.11 -5.05
N MET A 120 13.96 -17.86 -5.33
CA MET A 120 13.06 -17.10 -4.47
C MET A 120 12.71 -17.89 -3.20
N GLN A 121 12.42 -19.18 -3.33
CA GLN A 121 12.13 -20.07 -2.21
C GLN A 121 13.35 -20.23 -1.28
N GLU A 122 14.53 -20.42 -1.85
CA GLU A 122 15.79 -20.50 -1.10
C GLU A 122 16.08 -19.20 -0.34
N ASN A 123 15.77 -18.04 -0.92
CA ASN A 123 15.90 -16.74 -0.25
C ASN A 123 14.91 -16.57 0.92
N VAL A 124 13.70 -17.11 0.82
CA VAL A 124 12.73 -17.09 1.94
C VAL A 124 13.18 -18.04 3.05
N VAL A 125 13.56 -19.27 2.70
CA VAL A 125 13.97 -20.30 3.67
C VAL A 125 15.27 -19.91 4.38
N SER A 126 16.25 -19.34 3.67
CA SER A 126 17.49 -18.87 4.29
C SER A 126 17.26 -17.74 5.29
N LYS A 127 16.29 -16.86 5.04
CA LYS A 127 15.89 -15.79 5.98
C LYS A 127 15.10 -16.29 7.19
N LEU A 128 14.54 -17.50 7.16
CA LEU A 128 13.83 -18.14 8.30
C LEU A 128 14.77 -18.90 9.25
N LYS A 129 15.97 -19.28 8.79
CA LYS A 129 16.95 -20.05 9.58
C LYS A 129 17.87 -19.20 10.45
N HIS A 130 17.75 -17.87 10.37
CA HIS A 130 18.46 -16.89 11.17
C HIS A 130 17.48 -15.98 11.89
#